data_AF-A0A2N6GM27-F1
#
_entry.id   AF-A0A2N6GM27-F1
#
_cell.length_a   1.000
_cell.length_b   1.000
_cell.length_c   1.000
_cell.angle_alpha   90.00
_cell.angle_beta   90.00
_cell.angle_gamma   90.00
#
_symmetry.space_group_name_H-M   'P 1'
#
loop_
_entity.id
_entity.type
_entity.pdbx_description
1 polymer ?
#
loop_
_entity_poly.entity_id
_entity_poly.type
_entity_poly.pdbx_seq_one_letter_code
_entity_poly.pdbx_strand_id
1 'polypeptide(L)'
;MHESGLFLNDWKDADNQVLIEQFAIPAAELQGIEILLASYCRDAFYGEAFVLFSRDGRLYEVNASHDSSDGMTGQWEPEETLIEALRYRLENGRLGSHEDGCNLFADELRFLLFELEADGFR
;
A
#
# COMPACT_ATOMS: atom_id res chain seq x y z
N MET A 1 -20.70 -1.66 -6.38
CA MET A 1 -20.14 -0.31 -6.56
C MET A 1 -18.65 -0.51 -6.42
N HIS A 2 -17.84 -0.20 -7.44
CA HIS A 2 -16.38 -0.31 -7.27
C HIS A 2 -15.99 0.84 -6.36
N GLU A 3 -15.76 0.53 -5.09
CA GLU A 3 -15.19 1.52 -4.19
C GLU A 3 -13.77 1.76 -4.67
N SER A 4 -13.47 3.02 -5.00
CA SER A 4 -12.13 3.43 -5.36
C SER A 4 -11.20 3.13 -4.18
N GLY A 5 -10.01 2.58 -4.46
CA GLY A 5 -9.02 2.29 -3.43
C GLY A 5 -8.69 3.50 -2.56
N LEU A 6 -8.31 3.26 -1.31
CA LEU A 6 -7.96 4.33 -0.37
C LEU A 6 -6.54 4.82 -0.63
N PHE A 7 -6.40 6.02 -1.22
CA PHE A 7 -5.10 6.67 -1.35
C PHE A 7 -4.85 7.62 -0.18
N LEU A 8 -3.63 7.63 0.36
CA LEU A 8 -3.26 8.35 1.58
C LEU A 8 -2.02 9.23 1.37
N ASN A 9 -1.84 10.18 2.29
CA ASN A 9 -0.68 11.06 2.37
C ASN A 9 -0.43 11.84 1.07
N ASP A 10 0.76 11.74 0.48
CA ASP A 10 1.11 12.46 -0.74
C ASP A 10 0.30 11.98 -1.96
N TRP A 11 -0.38 10.84 -1.85
CA TRP A 11 -1.29 10.31 -2.87
C TRP A 11 -2.78 10.51 -2.56
N LYS A 12 -3.17 11.19 -1.48
CA LYS A 12 -4.58 11.27 -1.02
C LYS A 12 -5.62 11.74 -2.05
N ASP A 13 -5.20 12.49 -3.06
CA ASP A 13 -6.06 13.03 -4.12
C ASP A 13 -5.79 12.35 -5.49
N ALA A 14 -5.05 11.24 -5.48
CA ALA A 14 -4.60 10.51 -6.66
C ALA A 14 -5.52 9.33 -7.01
N ASP A 15 -5.19 8.67 -8.11
CA ASP A 15 -5.81 7.43 -8.58
C ASP A 15 -4.72 6.44 -9.05
N ASN A 16 -5.14 5.32 -9.62
CA ASN A 16 -4.25 4.25 -10.10
C ASN A 16 -3.15 4.73 -11.07
N GLN A 17 -3.35 5.84 -11.79
CA GLN A 17 -2.36 6.41 -12.68
C GLN A 17 -1.07 6.80 -11.94
N VAL A 18 -1.17 7.18 -10.66
CA VAL A 18 0.01 7.52 -9.86
C VAL A 18 0.95 6.32 -9.70
N LEU A 19 0.41 5.10 -9.61
CA LEU A 19 1.22 3.89 -9.44
C LEU A 19 1.99 3.57 -10.74
N ILE A 20 1.34 3.74 -11.89
CA ILE A 20 1.99 3.59 -13.21
C ILE A 20 3.18 4.55 -13.33
N GLU A 21 2.98 5.80 -12.94
CA GLU A 21 3.99 6.85 -13.09
C GLU A 21 5.15 6.70 -12.09
N GLN A 22 4.84 6.46 -10.82
CA GLN A 22 5.85 6.41 -9.75
C GLN A 22 6.73 5.15 -9.83
N PHE A 23 6.13 4.02 -10.19
CA PHE A 23 6.84 2.74 -10.32
C PHE A 23 7.35 2.47 -11.75
N ALA A 24 6.98 3.32 -12.72
CA ALA A 24 7.26 3.15 -14.14
C ALA A 24 6.85 1.78 -14.69
N ILE A 25 5.68 1.30 -14.27
CA ILE A 25 5.11 0.01 -14.69
C ILE A 25 4.12 0.19 -15.85
N PRO A 26 3.93 -0.80 -16.72
CA PRO A 26 2.87 -0.74 -17.71
C PRO A 26 1.49 -0.87 -17.05
N ALA A 27 0.47 -0.22 -17.60
CA ALA A 27 -0.92 -0.32 -17.11
C ALA A 27 -1.46 -1.76 -17.05
N ALA A 28 -0.85 -2.69 -17.78
CA ALA A 28 -1.16 -4.12 -17.73
C ALA A 28 -0.92 -4.74 -16.34
N GLU A 29 0.03 -4.22 -15.55
CA GLU A 29 0.28 -4.69 -14.17
C GLU A 29 -0.89 -4.42 -13.23
N LEU A 30 -1.71 -3.40 -13.54
CA LEU A 30 -2.89 -3.04 -12.76
C LEU A 30 -4.19 -3.68 -13.29
N GLN A 31 -4.11 -4.53 -14.33
CA GLN A 31 -5.31 -5.18 -14.86
C GLN A 31 -5.76 -6.32 -13.95
N GLY A 32 -7.04 -6.31 -13.59
CA GLY A 32 -7.64 -7.36 -12.76
C GLY A 32 -7.24 -7.29 -11.28
N ILE A 33 -6.59 -6.20 -10.86
CA ILE A 33 -6.33 -5.93 -9.45
C ILE A 33 -7.28 -4.86 -8.92
N GLU A 34 -7.60 -4.95 -7.64
CA GLU A 34 -8.33 -3.94 -6.90
C GLU A 34 -7.39 -3.34 -5.86
N ILE A 35 -7.02 -2.07 -6.05
CA ILE A 35 -6.25 -1.33 -5.05
C ILE A 35 -7.13 -1.13 -3.83
N LEU A 36 -6.68 -1.59 -2.67
CA LEU A 36 -7.41 -1.47 -1.40
C LEU A 36 -6.87 -0.28 -0.60
N LEU A 37 -5.55 -0.15 -0.53
CA LEU A 37 -4.87 0.97 0.13
C LEU A 37 -3.56 1.29 -0.59
N ALA A 38 -3.27 2.56 -0.81
CA ALA A 38 -1.99 3.02 -1.33
C ALA A 38 -1.55 4.28 -0.55
N SER A 39 -0.35 4.24 0.00
CA SER A 39 0.20 5.33 0.80
C SER A 39 1.61 5.63 0.34
N TYR A 40 1.92 6.92 0.18
CA TYR A 40 3.27 7.39 -0.04
C TYR A 40 3.56 8.57 0.88
N CYS A 41 4.67 8.48 1.59
CA CYS A 41 5.17 9.52 2.48
C CYS A 41 6.60 9.83 2.10
N ARG A 42 6.98 11.10 2.14
CA ARG A 42 8.37 11.52 1.96
C ARG A 42 8.75 12.65 2.88
N ASP A 43 10.03 12.68 3.20
CA ASP A 43 10.70 13.84 3.77
C ASP A 43 11.75 14.40 2.78
N ALA A 44 12.68 15.21 3.30
CA ALA A 44 13.73 15.83 2.50
C ALA A 44 14.81 14.85 1.99
N PHE A 45 14.89 13.65 2.56
CA PHE A 45 15.97 12.69 2.36
C PHE A 45 15.48 11.33 1.86
N TYR A 46 14.28 10.92 2.27
CA TYR A 46 13.75 9.58 2.06
C TYR A 46 12.26 9.62 1.73
N GLY A 47 11.81 8.68 0.90
CA GLY A 47 10.41 8.42 0.64
C GLY A 47 10.12 6.93 0.74
N GLU A 48 8.94 6.59 1.24
CA GLU A 48 8.43 5.22 1.37
C GLU A 48 7.01 5.11 0.86
N ALA A 49 6.73 4.03 0.15
CA ALA A 49 5.41 3.68 -0.33
C ALA A 49 5.00 2.27 0.11
N PHE A 50 3.71 2.14 0.38
CA PHE A 50 3.03 0.89 0.65
C PHE A 50 1.77 0.81 -0.20
N VAL A 51 1.59 -0.30 -0.91
CA VAL A 51 0.37 -0.56 -1.69
C VAL A 51 -0.14 -1.94 -1.32
N LEU A 52 -1.41 -2.03 -0.92
CA LEU A 52 -2.14 -3.27 -0.70
C LEU A 52 -3.23 -3.39 -1.75
N PHE A 53 -3.31 -4.54 -2.42
CA PHE A 53 -4.33 -4.81 -3.42
C PHE A 53 -4.79 -6.25 -3.39
N SER A 54 -5.98 -6.49 -3.93
CA SER A 54 -6.51 -7.83 -4.17
C SER A 54 -6.33 -8.21 -5.64
N ARG A 55 -6.00 -9.48 -5.91
CA ARG A 55 -5.99 -10.07 -7.25
C ARG A 55 -6.44 -11.52 -7.14
N ASP A 56 -7.48 -11.89 -7.89
CA ASP A 56 -8.06 -13.24 -7.90
C ASP A 56 -8.38 -13.80 -6.49
N GLY A 57 -8.87 -12.92 -5.61
CA GLY A 57 -9.23 -13.27 -4.22
C GLY A 57 -8.05 -13.47 -3.27
N ARG A 58 -6.84 -13.07 -3.67
CA ARG A 58 -5.63 -13.07 -2.83
C ARG A 58 -5.14 -11.66 -2.57
N LEU A 59 -4.49 -11.45 -1.43
CA LEU A 59 -3.89 -10.16 -1.06
C LEU A 59 -2.42 -10.11 -1.46
N TYR A 60 -2.02 -8.97 -1.98
CA TYR A 60 -0.64 -8.66 -2.34
C TYR A 60 -0.26 -7.30 -1.79
N GLU A 61 0.98 -7.19 -1.31
CA GLU A 61 1.58 -5.92 -0.92
C GLU A 61 2.78 -5.56 -1.80
N VAL A 62 2.99 -4.27 -2.00
CA VAL A 62 4.22 -3.70 -2.58
C VAL A 62 4.78 -2.75 -1.54
N ASN A 63 6.05 -2.96 -1.19
CA ASN A 63 6.82 -2.05 -0.36
C ASN A 63 7.92 -1.45 -1.23
N ALA A 64 8.01 -0.13 -1.27
CA ALA A 64 9.06 0.55 -2.01
C ALA A 64 9.60 1.74 -1.24
N SER A 65 10.84 2.08 -1.50
CA SER A 65 11.46 3.24 -0.89
C SER A 65 12.59 3.80 -1.72
N HIS A 66 12.90 5.06 -1.48
CA HIS A 66 13.97 5.73 -2.21
C HIS A 66 14.61 6.83 -1.38
N ASP A 67 15.88 7.08 -1.66
CA ASP A 67 16.52 8.32 -1.24
C ASP A 67 16.24 9.44 -2.24
N SER A 68 16.82 10.63 -2.04
CA SER A 68 16.58 11.82 -2.86
C SER A 68 16.77 11.67 -4.38
N SER A 69 17.32 10.55 -4.88
CA SER A 69 17.89 10.47 -6.23
C SER A 69 17.08 9.65 -7.24
N ASP A 70 16.48 8.51 -6.85
CA ASP A 70 16.08 7.48 -7.83
C ASP A 70 14.59 7.09 -7.86
N GLY A 71 13.73 7.69 -7.03
CA GLY A 71 12.28 7.39 -7.05
C GLY A 71 11.97 5.89 -6.87
N MET A 72 10.79 5.43 -7.29
CA MET A 72 10.33 4.05 -7.06
C MET A 72 10.33 3.17 -8.32
N THR A 73 11.02 3.62 -9.38
CA THR A 73 11.07 2.89 -10.66
C THR A 73 11.68 1.50 -10.48
N GLY A 74 10.96 0.48 -10.96
CA GLY A 74 11.41 -0.92 -10.89
C GLY A 74 11.23 -1.60 -9.53
N GLN A 75 10.62 -0.93 -8.55
CA GLN A 75 10.34 -1.49 -7.22
C GLN A 75 8.92 -2.03 -7.08
N TRP A 76 8.18 -2.15 -8.19
CA TRP A 76 6.88 -2.84 -8.18
C TRP A 76 7.13 -4.35 -8.13
N GLU A 77 7.28 -4.85 -6.91
CA GLU A 77 7.52 -6.25 -6.61
C GLU A 77 6.40 -6.77 -5.69
N PRO A 78 5.24 -7.18 -6.23
CA PRO A 78 4.14 -7.64 -5.39
C PRO A 78 4.45 -8.94 -4.67
N GLU A 79 4.28 -8.93 -3.34
CA GLU A 79 4.42 -10.08 -2.47
C GLU A 79 3.06 -10.54 -1.96
N GLU A 80 2.74 -11.83 -2.08
CA GLU A 80 1.51 -12.39 -1.52
C GLU A 80 1.54 -12.28 0.01
N THR A 81 0.47 -11.76 0.59
CA THR A 81 0.34 -11.56 2.04
C THR A 81 -1.00 -12.08 2.56
N LEU A 82 -1.11 -12.19 3.88
CA LEU A 82 -2.31 -12.61 4.60
C LEU A 82 -2.74 -11.53 5.57
N ILE A 83 -4.01 -11.53 5.96
CA ILE A 83 -4.50 -10.55 6.94
C ILE A 83 -3.75 -10.71 8.25
N GLU A 84 -3.51 -11.95 8.70
CA GLU A 84 -2.82 -12.19 9.97
C GLU A 84 -1.36 -11.71 9.93
N ALA A 85 -0.71 -11.77 8.76
CA ALA A 85 0.67 -11.29 8.60
C ALA A 85 0.74 -9.75 8.65
N LEU A 86 -0.23 -9.05 8.04
CA LEU A 86 -0.35 -7.59 8.12
C LEU A 86 -0.67 -7.15 9.56
N ARG A 87 -1.63 -7.82 10.21
CA ARG A 87 -2.02 -7.56 11.60
C ARG A 87 -0.85 -7.77 12.57
N TYR A 88 -0.11 -8.87 12.41
CA TYR A 88 1.06 -9.13 13.24
C TYR A 88 2.10 -8.01 13.13
N ARG A 89 2.36 -7.50 11.92
CA ARG A 89 3.30 -6.39 11.69
C ARG A 89 2.78 -5.04 12.20
N LEU A 90 1.46 -4.82 12.24
CA LEU A 90 0.83 -3.65 12.85
C LEU A 90 0.90 -3.66 14.39
N GLU A 91 0.88 -4.84 15.01
CA GLU A 91 0.84 -5.00 16.47
C GLU A 91 2.22 -5.20 17.09
N ASN A 92 3.11 -5.90 16.38
CA ASN A 92 4.44 -6.31 16.87
C ASN A 92 5.59 -5.65 16.09
N GLY A 93 5.27 -4.88 15.05
CA GLY A 93 6.23 -4.16 14.21
C GLY A 93 5.90 -2.67 14.13
N ARG A 94 6.29 -2.06 13.02
CA ARG A 94 6.11 -0.62 12.73
C ARG A 94 5.46 -0.40 11.36
N LEU A 95 4.70 -1.38 10.87
CA LEU A 95 4.03 -1.24 9.58
C LEU A 95 3.05 -0.06 9.66
N GLY A 96 3.23 0.94 8.80
CA GLY A 96 2.37 2.12 8.73
C GLY A 96 2.55 3.13 9.85
N SER A 97 3.65 3.09 10.61
CA SER A 97 3.95 4.09 11.64
C SER A 97 5.44 4.41 11.75
N HIS A 98 5.75 5.67 12.11
CA HIS A 98 7.11 6.09 12.41
C HIS A 98 7.60 5.58 13.78
N GLU A 99 8.91 5.69 14.03
CA GLU A 99 9.52 5.29 15.30
C GLU A 99 9.00 6.07 16.51
N ASP A 100 8.53 7.30 16.30
CA ASP A 100 7.93 8.16 17.32
C ASP A 100 6.43 7.86 17.57
N GLY A 101 5.86 6.90 16.83
CA GLY A 101 4.46 6.50 16.93
C GLY A 101 3.51 7.33 16.06
N CYS A 102 3.99 8.24 15.22
CA CYS A 102 3.14 8.93 14.26
C CYS A 102 2.51 7.93 13.26
N ASN A 103 1.19 8.03 13.07
CA ASN A 103 0.45 7.22 12.10
C ASN A 103 0.74 7.71 10.68
N LEU A 104 1.21 6.80 9.82
CA LEU A 104 1.31 7.02 8.37
C LEU A 104 0.10 6.43 7.66
N PHE A 105 -0.23 5.18 7.96
CA PHE A 105 -1.40 4.48 7.44
C PHE A 105 -1.83 3.29 8.30
N ALA A 106 -1.24 3.12 9.49
CA ALA A 106 -1.49 1.96 10.35
C ALA A 106 -2.95 1.87 10.82
N ASP A 107 -3.56 2.99 11.17
CA ASP A 107 -4.95 3.02 11.64
C ASP A 107 -5.93 2.74 10.50
N GLU A 108 -5.69 3.31 9.32
CA GLU A 108 -6.45 3.06 8.10
C GLU A 108 -6.33 1.60 7.66
N LEU A 109 -5.11 1.05 7.70
CA LEU A 109 -4.88 -0.37 7.41
C LEU A 109 -5.59 -1.26 8.44
N ARG A 110 -5.55 -0.94 9.74
CA ARG A 110 -6.29 -1.72 10.75
C ARG A 110 -7.78 -1.78 10.46
N PHE A 111 -8.38 -0.65 10.07
CA PHE A 111 -9.79 -0.59 9.74
C PHE A 111 -10.09 -1.41 8.48
N LEU A 112 -9.30 -1.24 7.42
CA LEU A 112 -9.43 -2.00 6.19
C LEU A 112 -9.32 -3.52 6.42
N LEU A 113 -8.36 -3.97 7.22
CA LEU A 113 -8.21 -5.40 7.53
C LEU A 113 -9.43 -5.97 8.26
N PHE A 114 -10.07 -5.18 9.12
CA PHE A 114 -11.30 -5.59 9.80
C PHE A 114 -12.47 -5.74 8.80
N GLU A 115 -12.59 -4.83 7.84
CA GLU A 115 -13.60 -4.94 6.78
C GLU A 115 -13.37 -6.16 5.88
N LEU A 116 -12.12 -6.39 5.45
CA LEU A 116 -11.77 -7.54 4.62
C LEU A 116 -12.06 -8.88 5.31
N GLU A 117 -11.77 -9.01 6.61
CA GLU A 117 -12.13 -10.20 7.39
C GLU A 117 -13.64 -10.41 7.45
N ALA A 118 -14.42 -9.33 7.64
CA ALA A 118 -15.87 -9.39 7.67
C ALA A 118 -16.45 -9.85 6.31
N ASP A 119 -15.79 -9.48 5.22
CA ASP A 119 -16.12 -9.88 3.84
C ASP A 119 -15.59 -11.28 3.46
N GLY A 120 -14.86 -11.93 4.36
CA GLY A 120 -14.45 -13.33 4.25
C GLY A 120 -13.06 -13.56 3.64
N PHE A 121 -12.23 -12.52 3.49
CA PHE A 121 -10.81 -12.70 3.26
C PHE A 121 -10.14 -13.35 4.48
N ARG A 122 -9.11 -14.16 4.23
CA ARG A 122 -8.26 -14.79 5.25
C ARG A 122 -6.82 -14.58 4.83
#